data_AF-A0A2G5S8R0-F1
#
_entry.id   AF-A0A2G5S8R0-F1
#
_cell.length_a   1.000
_cell.length_b   1.000
_cell.length_c   1.000
_cell.angle_alpha   90.00
_cell.angle_beta   90.00
_cell.angle_gamma   90.00
#
_symmetry.space_group_name_H-M   'P 1'
#
loop_
_entity.id
_entity.type
_entity.pdbx_description
1 polymer ?
#
loop_
_entity_poly.entity_id
_entity_poly.type
_entity_poly.pdbx_seq_one_letter_code
_entity_poly.pdbx_strand_id
1 'polypeptide(L)'
;MSSSSTHPNCTRIPLLQFPQLVRNEIFEYWDIFEIYQFSTLSKVTKSISKNMKKPKTSMTLTPFGEYYQISLEADEDEKSYKSWIFSMCPSPEVWNQLLNKKKKHYTQSYDYVYHPVFAENSVRTFGSLVEHVQDVFAQKIEQVDLFDCWMNREIDGEELKSYLNWFNGYKKLGKIRKLRVITGSAFKEILENWKVDVGILDARPIDSEVCTVDFKVDHLRTQDCVRWVDFNVLRRFDCVEARVDSRFSNEDMNLFLKDWKEGKSYNRVYCFDLGMSERAKWKKMLEGLDAELRDLRKVRRTFRFNDTRQVRQVWDFHGGFDIRRIDGKVATIGHRYFHTTYEILPLEPRMLEEYDRVVRVWNSEDKDDEEEIEDVIVVPEGATNEYYTEQRYVEDNKRERRLGRRNFMMIVW
;
A
#
# COMPACT_ATOMS: atom_id res chain seq x y z
N MET A 1 9.62 69.75 13.06
CA MET A 1 10.40 69.05 14.09
C MET A 1 10.62 67.63 13.62
N SER A 2 11.86 67.32 13.22
CA SER A 2 12.29 66.00 12.80
C SER A 2 12.32 65.04 13.98
N SER A 3 11.88 63.79 13.78
CA SER A 3 12.41 62.66 14.52
C SER A 3 12.79 61.57 13.52
N SER A 4 13.97 61.73 12.90
CA SER A 4 14.65 60.64 12.21
C SER A 4 15.21 59.70 13.27
N SER A 5 14.45 58.64 13.58
CA SER A 5 14.97 57.50 14.32
C SER A 5 15.96 56.76 13.41
N THR A 6 17.21 57.17 13.46
CA THR A 6 18.33 56.41 12.90
C THR A 6 18.53 55.18 13.76
N HIS A 7 18.08 54.03 13.29
CA HIS A 7 18.51 52.75 13.85
C HIS A 7 20.04 52.67 13.75
N PRO A 8 20.74 52.17 14.78
CA PRO A 8 22.19 52.04 14.73
C PRO A 8 22.59 51.15 13.56
N ASN A 9 23.65 51.55 12.84
CA ASN A 9 24.30 50.79 11.77
C ASN A 9 24.72 49.41 12.30
N CYS A 10 23.81 48.45 12.24
CA CYS A 10 24.12 47.05 12.51
C CYS A 10 24.86 46.55 11.28
N THR A 11 26.20 46.54 11.35
CA THR A 11 27.05 45.91 10.35
C THR A 11 26.68 44.43 10.28
N ARG A 12 25.82 44.07 9.31
CA ARG A 12 25.40 42.70 9.09
C ARG A 12 26.62 41.90 8.61
N ILE A 13 27.13 41.02 9.45
CA ILE A 13 28.19 40.07 9.06
C ILE A 13 27.51 38.92 8.29
N PRO A 14 27.89 38.64 7.03
CA PRO A 14 27.31 37.53 6.26
C PRO A 14 27.60 36.18 6.93
N LEU A 15 26.60 35.30 6.96
CA LEU A 15 26.70 33.97 7.59
C LEU A 15 27.92 33.17 7.12
N LEU A 16 28.26 33.26 5.83
CA LEU A 16 29.38 32.53 5.24
C LEU A 16 30.78 33.05 5.64
N GLN A 17 30.87 34.24 6.26
CA GLN A 17 32.13 34.80 6.76
C GLN A 17 32.48 34.30 8.16
N PHE A 18 31.55 33.65 8.88
CA PHE A 18 31.86 33.04 10.17
C PHE A 18 32.81 31.83 10.03
N PRO A 19 33.66 31.57 11.03
CA PRO A 19 34.45 30.34 11.09
C PRO A 19 33.58 29.09 10.90
N GLN A 20 34.15 28.04 10.29
CA GLN A 20 33.40 26.81 9.99
C GLN A 20 32.74 26.20 11.22
N LEU A 21 33.40 26.26 12.39
CA LEU A 21 32.87 25.71 13.64
C LEU A 21 31.58 26.41 14.08
N VAL A 22 31.55 27.75 14.04
CA VAL A 22 30.35 28.55 14.34
C VAL A 22 29.23 28.26 13.34
N ARG A 23 29.56 28.13 12.05
CA ARG A 23 28.59 27.77 11.02
C ARG A 23 27.98 26.40 11.27
N ASN A 24 28.79 25.41 11.63
CA ASN A 24 28.32 24.06 11.95
C ASN A 24 27.35 24.06 13.13
N GLU A 25 27.66 24.79 14.21
CA GLU A 25 26.76 24.93 15.36
C GLU A 25 25.40 25.53 14.94
N ILE A 26 25.39 26.54 14.06
CA ILE A 26 24.14 27.12 13.56
C ILE A 26 23.36 26.10 12.71
N PHE A 27 24.05 25.40 11.80
CA PHE A 27 23.43 24.42 10.90
C PHE A 27 22.89 23.19 11.63
N GLU A 28 23.39 22.85 12.81
CA GLU A 28 22.85 21.75 13.62
C GLU A 28 21.42 21.98 14.10
N TYR A 29 20.96 23.23 14.18
CA TYR A 29 19.59 23.58 14.58
C TYR A 29 18.63 23.74 13.39
N TRP A 30 19.09 23.55 12.16
CA TRP A 30 18.25 23.69 10.97
C TRP A 30 17.50 22.40 10.66
N ASP A 31 16.23 22.54 10.33
CA ASP A 31 15.40 21.48 9.81
C ASP A 31 15.51 21.36 8.28
N ILE A 32 14.79 20.39 7.72
CA ILE A 32 14.80 20.10 6.28
C ILE A 32 14.47 21.33 5.43
N PHE A 33 13.55 22.17 5.87
CA PHE A 33 13.11 23.34 5.15
C PHE A 33 14.11 24.49 5.19
N GLU A 34 14.74 24.76 6.33
CA GLU A 34 15.83 25.75 6.38
C GLU A 34 17.00 25.29 5.51
N ILE A 35 17.37 24.00 5.56
CA ILE A 35 18.42 23.43 4.70
C ILE A 35 18.05 23.56 3.21
N TYR A 36 16.79 23.27 2.87
CA TYR A 36 16.28 23.44 1.50
C TYR A 36 16.36 24.90 1.05
N GLN A 37 15.81 25.85 1.82
CA GLN A 37 15.85 27.27 1.48
C GLN A 37 17.28 27.78 1.33
N PHE A 38 18.18 27.38 2.22
CA PHE A 38 19.59 27.75 2.10
C PHE A 38 20.23 27.20 0.82
N SER A 39 19.90 25.95 0.47
CA SER A 39 20.43 25.28 -0.71
C SER A 39 20.00 25.91 -2.04
N THR A 40 18.92 26.71 -2.07
CA THR A 40 18.46 27.40 -3.28
C THR A 40 19.13 28.74 -3.52
N LEU A 41 19.87 29.29 -2.54
CA LEU A 41 20.47 30.63 -2.64
C LEU A 41 21.64 30.71 -3.63
N SER A 42 22.48 29.68 -3.73
CA SER A 42 23.65 29.66 -4.61
C SER A 42 24.25 28.25 -4.77
N LYS A 43 25.17 28.09 -5.74
CA LYS A 43 25.96 26.85 -5.87
C LYS A 43 26.78 26.53 -4.61
N VAL A 44 27.30 27.55 -3.93
CA VAL A 44 28.11 27.40 -2.72
C VAL A 44 27.24 26.90 -1.57
N THR A 45 26.10 27.54 -1.31
CA THR A 45 25.19 27.14 -0.24
C THR A 45 24.60 25.76 -0.50
N LYS A 46 24.28 25.41 -1.75
CA LYS A 46 23.89 24.05 -2.13
C LYS A 46 24.96 23.01 -1.78
N SER A 47 26.22 23.30 -2.09
CA SER A 47 27.36 22.42 -1.74
C SER A 47 27.50 22.24 -0.22
N ILE A 48 27.30 23.31 0.55
CA ILE A 48 27.32 23.23 2.02
C ILE A 48 26.14 22.39 2.52
N SER A 49 24.92 22.62 2.03
CA SER A 49 23.71 21.88 2.44
C SER A 49 23.86 20.37 2.25
N LYS A 50 24.52 19.90 1.18
CA LYS A 50 24.78 18.47 0.96
C LYS A 50 25.55 17.82 2.10
N ASN A 51 26.46 18.56 2.73
CA ASN A 51 27.34 18.06 3.79
C ASN A 51 26.77 18.30 5.20
N MET A 52 25.64 18.99 5.34
CA MET A 52 24.98 19.17 6.63
C MET A 52 24.45 17.83 7.16
N LYS A 53 24.42 17.68 8.49
CA LYS A 53 23.73 16.59 9.18
C LYS A 53 22.23 16.73 8.95
N LYS A 54 21.56 15.61 8.65
CA LYS A 54 20.13 15.57 8.32
C LYS A 54 19.50 14.33 8.96
N PRO A 55 18.20 14.36 9.30
CA PRO A 55 17.49 13.15 9.69
C PRO A 55 17.51 12.15 8.54
N LYS A 56 17.48 10.86 8.88
CA LYS A 56 17.20 9.83 7.87
C LYS A 56 15.73 9.91 7.52
N THR A 57 15.44 10.03 6.23
CA THR A 57 14.08 10.13 5.74
C THR A 57 13.87 9.24 4.54
N SER A 58 12.63 8.89 4.26
CA SER A 58 12.21 8.29 3.00
C SER A 58 11.47 9.31 2.15
N MET A 59 11.57 9.20 0.82
CA MET A 59 10.94 10.14 -0.12
C MET A 59 9.72 9.50 -0.78
N THR A 60 8.57 10.19 -0.69
CA THR A 60 7.35 9.86 -1.43
C THR A 60 7.02 10.97 -2.42
N LEU A 61 6.65 10.58 -3.63
CA LEU A 61 6.25 11.48 -4.71
C LEU A 61 4.74 11.45 -4.91
N THR A 62 4.11 12.61 -5.07
CA THR A 62 2.67 12.71 -5.29
C THR A 62 2.34 13.80 -6.33
N PRO A 63 2.57 13.51 -7.62
CA PRO A 63 2.54 14.53 -8.69
C PRO A 63 1.19 15.25 -8.84
N PHE A 64 0.09 14.57 -8.53
CA PHE A 64 -1.28 15.11 -8.66
C PHE A 64 -1.83 15.69 -7.36
N GLY A 65 -1.04 15.73 -6.28
CA GLY A 65 -1.50 16.25 -5.00
C GLY A 65 -1.71 17.76 -5.03
N GLU A 66 -2.83 18.23 -4.47
CA GLU A 66 -3.14 19.67 -4.38
C GLU A 66 -2.13 20.39 -3.48
N TYR A 67 -1.66 19.69 -2.44
CA TYR A 67 -0.92 20.25 -1.31
C TYR A 67 0.34 19.48 -0.95
N TYR A 68 0.64 18.40 -1.65
CA TYR A 68 1.73 17.49 -1.33
C TYR A 68 2.26 16.98 -2.65
N GLN A 69 3.47 17.41 -3.02
CA GLN A 69 4.12 16.93 -4.24
C GLN A 69 5.30 16.04 -3.89
N ILE A 70 6.01 16.38 -2.81
CA ILE A 70 7.10 15.57 -2.26
C ILE A 70 6.96 15.56 -0.75
N SER A 71 6.95 14.37 -0.14
CA SER A 71 7.13 14.24 1.30
C SER A 71 8.47 13.58 1.62
N LEU A 72 9.11 14.07 2.68
CA LEU A 72 10.19 13.40 3.36
C LEU A 72 9.65 12.95 4.72
N GLU A 73 9.71 11.66 5.01
CA GLU A 73 9.18 11.08 6.25
C GLU A 73 10.33 10.54 7.07
N ALA A 74 10.42 10.89 8.35
CA ALA A 74 11.43 10.35 9.24
C ALA A 74 11.33 8.82 9.32
N ASP A 75 12.47 8.12 9.32
CA ASP A 75 12.50 6.68 9.52
C ASP A 75 12.01 6.33 10.95
N GLU A 76 11.28 5.21 11.09
CA GLU A 76 10.51 4.81 12.29
C GLU A 76 11.32 4.65 13.60
N ASP A 77 12.65 4.73 13.55
CA ASP A 77 13.52 4.71 14.75
C ASP A 77 13.35 5.98 15.62
N GLU A 78 12.74 7.05 15.08
CA GLU A 78 12.41 8.27 15.83
C GLU A 78 10.98 8.18 16.41
N LYS A 79 10.85 8.34 17.74
CA LYS A 79 9.61 8.22 18.53
C LYS A 79 8.47 9.19 18.15
N SER A 80 8.66 10.02 17.13
CA SER A 80 7.68 10.98 16.61
C SER A 80 7.60 10.88 15.09
N TYR A 81 6.45 10.50 14.55
CA TYR A 81 6.20 10.48 13.11
C TYR A 81 6.19 11.91 12.56
N LYS A 82 7.33 12.39 12.05
CA LYS A 82 7.47 13.72 11.45
C LYS A 82 7.54 13.61 9.93
N SER A 83 6.72 14.40 9.24
CA SER A 83 6.66 14.45 7.79
C SER A 83 6.84 15.88 7.30
N TRP A 84 7.84 16.08 6.44
CA TRP A 84 8.15 17.35 5.79
C TRP A 84 7.62 17.32 4.36
N ILE A 85 6.65 18.19 4.06
CA ILE A 85 5.94 18.20 2.79
C ILE A 85 6.32 19.47 2.00
N PHE A 86 6.85 19.28 0.79
CA PHE A 86 7.03 20.35 -0.18
C PHE A 86 5.76 20.47 -1.03
N SER A 87 5.18 21.66 -0.98
CA SER A 87 3.93 22.02 -1.66
C SER A 87 4.22 22.97 -2.81
N MET A 88 4.14 22.54 -4.07
CA MET A 88 4.22 23.47 -5.21
C MET A 88 3.00 24.38 -5.22
N CYS A 89 3.24 25.69 -5.23
CA CYS A 89 2.21 26.71 -5.15
C CYS A 89 2.50 27.83 -6.16
N PRO A 90 1.54 28.23 -6.99
CA PRO A 90 1.79 29.26 -7.99
C PRO A 90 1.94 30.66 -7.38
N SER A 91 1.32 30.92 -6.22
CA SER A 91 1.43 32.22 -5.55
C SER A 91 1.23 32.16 -4.02
N PRO A 92 1.70 33.17 -3.28
CA PRO A 92 1.44 33.31 -1.83
C PRO A 92 -0.05 33.42 -1.48
N GLU A 93 -0.86 34.04 -2.32
CA GLU A 93 -2.31 34.18 -2.12
C GLU A 93 -2.99 32.81 -2.14
N VAL A 94 -2.63 31.98 -3.13
CA VAL A 94 -3.11 30.59 -3.22
C VAL A 94 -2.69 29.84 -1.97
N TRP A 95 -1.41 29.90 -1.59
CA TRP A 95 -0.90 29.24 -0.38
C TRP A 95 -1.69 29.62 0.90
N ASN A 96 -1.99 30.90 1.08
CA ASN A 96 -2.79 31.37 2.21
C ASN A 96 -4.21 30.80 2.21
N GLN A 97 -4.84 30.66 1.03
CA GLN A 97 -6.14 30.00 0.91
C GLN A 97 -6.06 28.52 1.33
N LEU A 98 -5.00 27.82 0.93
CA LEU A 98 -4.80 26.40 1.27
C LEU A 98 -4.60 26.20 2.78
N LEU A 99 -3.79 27.04 3.41
CA LEU A 99 -3.59 27.04 4.87
C LEU A 99 -4.90 27.27 5.61
N ASN A 100 -5.73 28.21 5.13
CA ASN A 100 -7.03 28.51 5.74
C ASN A 100 -8.04 27.37 5.58
N LYS A 101 -8.02 26.64 4.46
CA LYS A 101 -8.82 25.43 4.24
C LYS A 101 -8.40 24.31 5.19
N LYS A 102 -7.09 24.11 5.42
CA LYS A 102 -6.57 23.06 6.32
C LYS A 102 -6.83 23.31 7.80
N LYS A 103 -6.77 24.56 8.28
CA LYS A 103 -7.13 24.90 9.67
C LYS A 103 -8.55 24.45 10.06
N LYS A 104 -9.44 24.27 9.08
CA LYS A 104 -10.82 23.80 9.28
C LYS A 104 -10.98 22.27 9.20
N HIS A 105 -10.01 21.52 8.69
CA HIS A 105 -10.15 20.07 8.41
C HIS A 105 -9.28 19.18 9.29
N TYR A 106 -8.20 19.71 9.87
CA TYR A 106 -7.28 18.92 10.69
C TYR A 106 -7.01 19.63 12.02
N THR A 107 -7.95 19.51 12.96
CA THR A 107 -7.65 19.63 14.38
C THR A 107 -7.25 18.25 14.88
N GLN A 108 -5.97 18.06 15.21
CA GLN A 108 -5.36 16.91 15.91
C GLN A 108 -5.14 15.62 15.09
N SER A 109 -3.85 15.29 14.79
CA SER A 109 -3.25 13.96 15.07
C SER A 109 -1.91 13.66 14.38
N TYR A 110 -1.36 14.53 13.52
CA TYR A 110 -0.07 14.27 12.86
C TYR A 110 0.79 15.55 12.73
N ASP A 111 2.10 15.44 12.99
CA ASP A 111 3.09 16.51 12.80
C ASP A 111 3.48 16.65 11.32
N TYR A 112 2.49 16.94 10.48
CA TYR A 112 2.72 17.34 9.09
C TYR A 112 3.18 18.80 9.07
N VAL A 113 4.41 19.02 8.63
CA VAL A 113 4.94 20.37 8.42
C VAL A 113 5.01 20.61 6.91
N TYR A 114 4.46 21.74 6.46
CA TYR A 114 4.37 22.06 5.04
C TYR A 114 5.24 23.26 4.68
N HIS A 115 5.83 23.21 3.49
CA HIS A 115 6.66 24.27 2.94
C HIS A 115 6.25 24.62 1.51
N PRO A 116 5.91 25.88 1.21
CA PRO A 116 5.54 26.30 -0.13
C PRO A 116 6.78 26.46 -1.03
N VAL A 117 6.76 25.79 -2.17
CA VAL A 117 7.68 26.01 -3.28
C VAL A 117 6.96 26.84 -4.33
N PHE A 118 7.30 28.13 -4.41
CA PHE A 118 6.64 29.05 -5.33
C PHE A 118 7.08 28.83 -6.78
N ALA A 119 6.25 28.11 -7.53
CA ALA A 119 6.47 27.76 -8.93
C ALA A 119 5.15 27.39 -9.60
N GLU A 120 5.10 27.49 -10.93
CA GLU A 120 4.01 26.90 -11.71
C GLU A 120 3.94 25.39 -11.44
N ASN A 121 2.74 24.83 -11.29
CA ASN A 121 2.57 23.39 -11.13
C ASN A 121 2.67 22.70 -12.50
N SER A 122 3.86 22.20 -12.83
CA SER A 122 4.17 21.55 -14.10
C SER A 122 5.10 20.37 -13.88
N VAL A 123 5.15 19.43 -14.82
CA VAL A 123 6.10 18.31 -14.78
C VAL A 123 7.56 18.78 -14.70
N ARG A 124 7.89 19.92 -15.32
CA ARG A 124 9.24 20.47 -15.35
C ARG A 124 9.67 20.98 -13.97
N THR A 125 8.81 21.75 -13.33
CA THR A 125 9.08 22.30 -11.99
C THR A 125 9.07 21.20 -10.94
N PHE A 126 8.14 20.23 -11.06
CA PHE A 126 8.13 19.01 -10.26
C PHE A 126 9.45 18.25 -10.37
N GLY A 127 9.88 17.90 -11.59
CA GLY A 127 11.11 17.16 -11.82
C GLY A 127 12.35 17.89 -11.29
N SER A 128 12.40 19.22 -11.47
CA SER A 128 13.48 20.06 -10.93
C SER A 128 13.53 20.03 -9.40
N LEU A 129 12.36 20.05 -8.74
CA LEU A 129 12.25 19.94 -7.29
C LEU A 129 12.70 18.56 -6.80
N VAL A 130 12.26 17.48 -7.47
CA VAL A 130 12.69 16.12 -7.15
C VAL A 130 14.20 15.98 -7.24
N GLU A 131 14.79 16.42 -8.36
CA GLU A 131 16.25 16.37 -8.56
C GLU A 131 17.01 17.17 -7.50
N HIS A 132 16.51 18.35 -7.14
CA HIS A 132 17.13 19.19 -6.13
C HIS A 132 17.06 18.55 -4.74
N VAL A 133 15.90 18.01 -4.34
CA VAL A 133 15.72 17.31 -3.07
C VAL A 133 16.62 16.07 -3.01
N GLN A 134 16.66 15.25 -4.06
CA GLN A 134 17.56 14.10 -4.10
C GLN A 134 19.04 14.51 -4.06
N ASP A 135 19.41 15.61 -4.70
CA ASP A 135 20.80 16.09 -4.72
C ASP A 135 21.26 16.68 -3.37
N VAL A 136 20.36 17.30 -2.60
CA VAL A 136 20.67 17.91 -1.30
C VAL A 136 20.58 16.91 -0.15
N PHE A 137 19.55 16.06 -0.19
CA PHE A 137 19.23 15.13 0.90
C PHE A 137 19.69 13.69 0.63
N ALA A 138 20.26 13.41 -0.55
CA ALA A 138 20.70 12.08 -0.99
C ALA A 138 19.61 11.00 -0.91
N GLN A 139 18.35 11.40 -1.08
CA GLN A 139 17.22 10.51 -0.84
C GLN A 139 16.87 9.63 -2.02
N LYS A 140 16.57 8.37 -1.70
CA LYS A 140 15.98 7.41 -2.63
C LYS A 140 14.47 7.60 -2.65
N ILE A 141 13.89 7.55 -3.84
CA ILE A 141 12.44 7.52 -4.03
C ILE A 141 11.96 6.13 -3.60
N GLU A 142 11.23 6.06 -2.50
CA GLU A 142 10.69 4.81 -1.97
C GLU A 142 9.27 4.57 -2.47
N GLN A 143 8.51 5.64 -2.69
CA GLN A 143 7.10 5.54 -3.04
C GLN A 143 6.66 6.59 -4.06
N VAL A 144 5.76 6.17 -4.95
CA VAL A 144 5.01 7.06 -5.84
C VAL A 144 3.53 6.84 -5.58
N ASP A 145 2.83 7.90 -5.25
CA ASP A 145 1.40 7.92 -5.01
C ASP A 145 0.70 8.71 -6.12
N LEU A 146 -0.13 8.00 -6.89
CA LEU A 146 -0.96 8.56 -7.96
C LEU A 146 -2.41 8.45 -7.51
N PHE A 147 -3.00 9.56 -7.07
CA PHE A 147 -4.41 9.57 -6.68
C PHE A 147 -5.11 10.88 -6.98
N ASP A 148 -6.36 10.79 -7.43
CA ASP A 148 -7.23 11.92 -7.79
C ASP A 148 -8.50 11.99 -6.91
N CYS A 149 -8.82 10.93 -6.17
CA CYS A 149 -10.10 10.74 -5.50
C CYS A 149 -10.39 11.72 -4.34
N TRP A 150 -9.38 12.49 -3.92
CA TRP A 150 -9.52 13.54 -2.91
C TRP A 150 -9.29 14.94 -3.48
N MET A 151 -9.10 15.02 -4.79
CA MET A 151 -8.94 16.24 -5.55
C MET A 151 -10.30 16.58 -6.14
N ASN A 152 -10.79 17.80 -5.95
CA ASN A 152 -12.00 18.27 -6.65
C ASN A 152 -11.72 18.57 -8.15
N ARG A 153 -10.87 17.76 -8.78
CA ARG A 153 -10.29 17.96 -10.10
C ARG A 153 -9.98 16.60 -10.74
N GLU A 154 -10.41 16.41 -11.98
CA GLU A 154 -9.95 15.32 -12.84
C GLU A 154 -8.52 15.59 -13.34
N ILE A 155 -7.73 14.53 -13.47
CA ILE A 155 -6.39 14.62 -14.05
C ILE A 155 -6.54 14.85 -15.56
N ASP A 156 -5.92 15.90 -16.08
CA ASP A 156 -5.89 16.16 -17.52
C ASP A 156 -5.03 15.10 -18.23
N GLY A 157 -5.50 14.59 -19.38
CA GLY A 157 -4.80 13.52 -20.09
C GLY A 157 -3.39 13.90 -20.58
N GLU A 158 -3.17 15.15 -20.98
CA GLU A 158 -1.84 15.61 -21.41
C GLU A 158 -0.91 15.83 -20.22
N GLU A 159 -1.45 16.30 -19.09
CA GLU A 159 -0.73 16.32 -17.81
C GLU A 159 -0.29 14.90 -17.38
N LEU A 160 -1.22 13.94 -17.41
CA LEU A 160 -0.94 12.54 -17.06
C LEU A 160 0.17 11.96 -17.92
N LYS A 161 0.06 12.08 -19.24
CA LYS A 161 1.10 11.63 -20.19
C LYS A 161 2.45 12.28 -19.91
N SER A 162 2.45 13.57 -19.59
CA SER A 162 3.68 14.30 -19.27
C SER A 162 4.39 13.72 -18.05
N TYR A 163 3.64 13.44 -16.97
CA TYR A 163 4.19 12.82 -15.77
C TYR A 163 4.65 11.37 -16.01
N LEU A 164 3.86 10.56 -16.70
CA LEU A 164 4.24 9.18 -17.05
C LEU A 164 5.52 9.13 -17.88
N ASN A 165 5.64 10.01 -18.89
CA ASN A 165 6.86 10.14 -19.68
C ASN A 165 8.07 10.53 -18.80
N TRP A 166 7.87 11.44 -17.84
CA TRP A 166 8.91 11.81 -16.91
C TRP A 166 9.35 10.64 -16.02
N PHE A 167 8.42 9.94 -15.35
CA PHE A 167 8.75 8.80 -14.49
C PHE A 167 9.47 7.70 -15.28
N ASN A 168 8.96 7.34 -16.45
CA ASN A 168 9.55 6.32 -17.31
C ASN A 168 10.94 6.71 -17.85
N GLY A 169 11.20 8.00 -18.03
CA GLY A 169 12.50 8.54 -18.46
C GLY A 169 13.48 8.80 -17.32
N TYR A 170 13.03 8.81 -16.07
CA TYR A 170 13.83 9.26 -14.92
C TYR A 170 14.75 8.14 -14.40
N LYS A 171 15.99 8.12 -14.89
CA LYS A 171 16.99 7.06 -14.60
C LYS A 171 17.24 6.81 -13.11
N LYS A 172 17.14 7.84 -12.26
CA LYS A 172 17.37 7.72 -10.81
C LYS A 172 16.20 7.07 -10.05
N LEU A 173 15.05 6.88 -10.70
CA LEU A 173 13.91 6.21 -10.10
C LEU A 173 14.22 4.74 -9.82
N GLY A 174 14.81 4.05 -10.81
CA GLY A 174 15.10 2.61 -10.74
C GLY A 174 13.85 1.79 -10.38
N LYS A 175 14.02 0.58 -9.86
CA LYS A 175 12.91 -0.19 -9.27
C LYS A 175 12.41 0.52 -8.01
N ILE A 176 11.15 0.95 -8.02
CA ILE A 176 10.55 1.61 -6.86
C ILE A 176 10.03 0.59 -5.86
N ARG A 177 10.08 0.91 -4.57
CA ARG A 177 9.58 0.00 -3.54
C ARG A 177 8.05 -0.08 -3.56
N LYS A 178 7.35 1.04 -3.72
CA LYS A 178 5.89 1.06 -3.74
C LYS A 178 5.32 2.01 -4.79
N LEU A 179 4.38 1.52 -5.58
CA LEU A 179 3.48 2.31 -6.42
C LEU A 179 2.08 2.20 -5.83
N ARG A 180 1.46 3.33 -5.48
CA ARG A 180 0.06 3.37 -5.08
C ARG A 180 -0.74 4.11 -6.14
N VAL A 181 -1.80 3.47 -6.63
CA VAL A 181 -2.70 4.05 -7.64
C VAL A 181 -4.12 4.02 -7.10
N ILE A 182 -4.65 5.18 -6.76
CA ILE A 182 -6.03 5.38 -6.26
C ILE A 182 -6.67 6.46 -7.13
N THR A 183 -7.03 6.08 -8.34
CA THR A 183 -7.60 6.98 -9.34
C THR A 183 -8.92 6.45 -9.87
N GLY A 184 -9.78 7.34 -10.34
CA GLY A 184 -10.95 6.97 -11.14
C GLY A 184 -10.54 6.67 -12.58
N SER A 185 -10.99 7.51 -13.52
CA SER A 185 -10.81 7.34 -14.96
C SER A 185 -9.36 7.19 -15.44
N ALA A 186 -8.39 7.79 -14.73
CA ALA A 186 -6.97 7.72 -15.09
C ALA A 186 -6.30 6.36 -14.81
N PHE A 187 -6.97 5.45 -14.09
CA PHE A 187 -6.35 4.21 -13.58
C PHE A 187 -5.78 3.33 -14.68
N LYS A 188 -6.59 3.06 -15.71
CA LYS A 188 -6.21 2.21 -16.85
C LYS A 188 -5.02 2.80 -17.60
N GLU A 189 -5.08 4.09 -17.91
CA GLU A 189 -4.01 4.80 -18.63
C GLU A 189 -2.69 4.78 -17.84
N ILE A 190 -2.74 4.92 -16.51
CA ILE A 190 -1.56 4.81 -15.64
C ILE A 190 -0.92 3.42 -15.77
N LEU A 191 -1.69 2.35 -15.57
CA LEU A 191 -1.13 1.00 -15.53
C LEU A 191 -0.62 0.53 -16.90
N GLU A 192 -1.29 0.89 -17.98
CA GLU A 192 -0.90 0.51 -19.35
C GLU A 192 0.36 1.25 -19.83
N ASN A 193 0.67 2.41 -19.26
CA ASN A 193 1.80 3.24 -19.69
C ASN A 193 2.95 3.31 -18.68
N TRP A 194 2.81 2.72 -17.50
CA TRP A 194 3.88 2.62 -16.51
C TRP A 194 4.91 1.55 -16.94
N LYS A 195 6.21 1.88 -16.92
CA LYS A 195 7.28 1.00 -17.43
C LYS A 195 8.34 0.64 -16.39
N VAL A 196 8.17 1.10 -15.17
CA VAL A 196 9.18 0.97 -14.12
C VAL A 196 8.81 -0.20 -13.20
N ASP A 197 9.74 -1.12 -12.97
CA ASP A 197 9.48 -2.25 -12.07
C ASP A 197 9.11 -1.78 -10.66
N VAL A 198 8.19 -2.49 -10.04
CA VAL A 198 7.60 -2.13 -8.75
C VAL A 198 7.78 -3.28 -7.76
N GLY A 199 8.19 -2.96 -6.54
CA GLY A 199 8.14 -3.91 -5.42
C GLY A 199 6.69 -4.21 -5.05
N ILE A 200 5.96 -3.21 -4.56
CA ILE A 200 4.57 -3.30 -4.12
C ILE A 200 3.68 -2.43 -4.99
N LEU A 201 2.73 -3.04 -5.70
CA LEU A 201 1.63 -2.32 -6.36
C LEU A 201 0.40 -2.33 -5.46
N ASP A 202 -0.03 -1.16 -5.01
CA ASP A 202 -1.23 -0.93 -4.20
C ASP A 202 -2.27 -0.21 -5.08
N ALA A 203 -3.11 -1.00 -5.73
CA ALA A 203 -4.02 -0.56 -6.78
C ALA A 203 -5.47 -0.60 -6.29
N ARG A 204 -6.07 0.59 -6.12
CA ARG A 204 -7.43 0.77 -5.57
C ARG A 204 -8.24 1.68 -6.49
N PRO A 205 -8.64 1.20 -7.68
CA PRO A 205 -9.51 1.99 -8.55
C PRO A 205 -10.87 2.22 -7.89
N ILE A 206 -11.53 3.32 -8.24
CA ILE A 206 -12.95 3.53 -7.91
C ILE A 206 -13.83 2.73 -8.87
N ASP A 207 -13.49 2.85 -10.16
CA ASP A 207 -14.05 2.09 -11.27
C ASP A 207 -12.93 1.80 -12.27
N SER A 208 -12.89 0.59 -12.83
CA SER A 208 -12.01 0.36 -13.97
C SER A 208 -12.37 -0.90 -14.75
N GLU A 209 -12.08 -0.83 -16.04
CA GLU A 209 -12.03 -1.97 -16.93
C GLU A 209 -10.77 -2.80 -16.71
N VAL A 210 -10.74 -3.98 -17.30
CA VAL A 210 -9.53 -4.80 -17.41
C VAL A 210 -8.46 -4.02 -18.18
N CYS A 211 -7.24 -3.97 -17.65
CA CYS A 211 -6.10 -3.26 -18.25
C CYS A 211 -4.90 -4.17 -18.47
N THR A 212 -4.04 -3.82 -19.42
CA THR A 212 -2.78 -4.54 -19.63
C THR A 212 -1.66 -3.99 -18.75
N VAL A 213 -0.86 -4.88 -18.16
CA VAL A 213 0.28 -4.51 -17.32
C VAL A 213 1.53 -5.21 -17.83
N ASP A 214 2.56 -4.42 -18.17
CA ASP A 214 3.79 -4.89 -18.82
C ASP A 214 5.07 -4.62 -17.99
N PHE A 215 4.93 -4.30 -16.70
CA PHE A 215 6.05 -4.13 -15.76
C PHE A 215 6.02 -5.18 -14.65
N LYS A 216 7.18 -5.45 -14.03
CA LYS A 216 7.25 -6.48 -12.98
C LYS A 216 6.72 -5.96 -11.65
N VAL A 217 5.96 -6.80 -10.97
CA VAL A 217 5.45 -6.56 -9.61
C VAL A 217 5.79 -7.74 -8.72
N ASP A 218 6.40 -7.48 -7.55
CA ASP A 218 6.66 -8.54 -6.59
C ASP A 218 5.45 -8.81 -5.70
N HIS A 219 4.79 -7.75 -5.21
CA HIS A 219 3.63 -7.83 -4.32
C HIS A 219 2.46 -7.02 -4.91
N LEU A 220 1.37 -7.69 -5.27
CA LEU A 220 0.13 -7.06 -5.71
C LEU A 220 -0.84 -6.92 -4.53
N ARG A 221 -1.41 -5.73 -4.36
CA ARG A 221 -2.48 -5.45 -3.39
C ARG A 221 -3.61 -4.72 -4.09
N THR A 222 -4.81 -5.28 -4.02
CA THR A 222 -6.05 -4.62 -4.46
C THR A 222 -7.06 -4.55 -3.33
N GLN A 223 -8.02 -3.63 -3.44
CA GLN A 223 -9.15 -3.52 -2.53
C GLN A 223 -10.46 -3.35 -3.33
N ASP A 224 -11.58 -3.71 -2.70
CA ASP A 224 -12.94 -3.36 -3.10
C ASP A 224 -13.50 -3.96 -4.41
N CYS A 225 -13.23 -5.24 -4.71
CA CYS A 225 -13.95 -6.02 -5.73
C CYS A 225 -14.06 -5.37 -7.14
N VAL A 226 -13.11 -4.52 -7.54
CA VAL A 226 -13.19 -3.79 -8.82
C VAL A 226 -12.77 -4.70 -9.98
N ARG A 227 -13.47 -4.60 -11.11
CA ARG A 227 -13.44 -5.51 -12.28
C ARG A 227 -12.11 -5.55 -13.07
N TRP A 228 -11.07 -4.84 -12.63
CA TRP A 228 -9.87 -4.62 -13.44
C TRP A 228 -8.91 -5.81 -13.42
N VAL A 229 -8.93 -6.63 -12.37
CA VAL A 229 -8.15 -7.87 -12.29
C VAL A 229 -9.05 -9.06 -12.61
N ASP A 230 -8.89 -9.60 -13.82
CA ASP A 230 -9.39 -10.93 -14.16
C ASP A 230 -8.26 -11.96 -14.05
N PHE A 231 -8.58 -13.21 -14.40
CA PHE A 231 -7.62 -14.30 -14.40
C PHE A 231 -6.41 -14.04 -15.31
N ASN A 232 -6.63 -13.44 -16.49
CA ASN A 232 -5.58 -13.18 -17.47
C ASN A 232 -4.64 -12.05 -17.03
N VAL A 233 -5.17 -11.02 -16.38
CA VAL A 233 -4.38 -9.94 -15.79
C VAL A 233 -3.54 -10.46 -14.64
N LEU A 234 -4.14 -11.20 -13.71
CA LEU A 234 -3.42 -11.76 -12.56
C LEU A 234 -2.24 -12.63 -13.03
N ARG A 235 -2.46 -13.45 -14.07
CA ARG A 235 -1.44 -14.32 -14.67
C ARG A 235 -0.19 -13.58 -15.16
N ARG A 236 -0.34 -12.35 -15.64
CA ARG A 236 0.78 -11.56 -16.20
C ARG A 236 1.74 -11.03 -15.14
N PHE A 237 1.27 -10.84 -13.91
CA PHE A 237 2.09 -10.22 -12.87
C PHE A 237 3.22 -11.12 -12.35
N ASP A 238 3.08 -12.46 -12.42
CA ASP A 238 4.03 -13.45 -11.85
C ASP A 238 4.59 -13.01 -10.48
N CYS A 239 3.67 -12.59 -9.60
CA CYS A 239 4.00 -12.05 -8.29
C CYS A 239 4.61 -13.10 -7.35
N VAL A 240 5.36 -12.59 -6.38
CA VAL A 240 5.80 -13.34 -5.19
C VAL A 240 4.65 -13.45 -4.20
N GLU A 241 3.82 -12.41 -4.09
CA GLU A 241 2.61 -12.38 -3.28
C GLU A 241 1.50 -11.60 -4.00
N ALA A 242 0.27 -12.07 -3.93
CA ALA A 242 -0.88 -11.29 -4.40
C ALA A 242 -2.03 -11.35 -3.40
N ARG A 243 -2.50 -10.18 -2.99
CA ARG A 243 -3.71 -9.98 -2.21
C ARG A 243 -4.73 -9.27 -3.09
N VAL A 244 -5.69 -10.03 -3.60
CA VAL A 244 -6.61 -9.56 -4.63
C VAL A 244 -8.03 -9.85 -4.21
N ASP A 245 -8.83 -8.80 -4.10
CA ASP A 245 -10.28 -8.97 -4.02
C ASP A 245 -10.83 -9.14 -5.44
N SER A 246 -11.22 -10.36 -5.79
CA SER A 246 -11.56 -10.77 -7.16
C SER A 246 -13.03 -11.14 -7.29
N ARG A 247 -13.51 -11.25 -8.54
CA ARG A 247 -14.85 -11.79 -8.82
C ARG A 247 -14.83 -13.26 -9.21
N PHE A 248 -13.74 -13.97 -8.90
CA PHE A 248 -13.57 -15.37 -9.29
C PHE A 248 -14.71 -16.22 -8.75
N SER A 249 -15.31 -16.98 -9.67
CA SER A 249 -16.19 -18.11 -9.36
C SER A 249 -15.38 -19.32 -8.91
N ASN A 250 -16.06 -20.36 -8.45
CA ASN A 250 -15.41 -21.63 -8.15
C ASN A 250 -14.74 -22.25 -9.40
N GLU A 251 -15.30 -22.06 -10.59
CA GLU A 251 -14.70 -22.47 -11.87
C GLU A 251 -13.42 -21.71 -12.19
N ASP A 252 -13.44 -20.38 -12.03
CA ASP A 252 -12.25 -19.55 -12.26
C ASP A 252 -11.11 -19.96 -11.33
N MET A 253 -11.45 -20.24 -10.06
CA MET A 253 -10.49 -20.76 -9.09
C MET A 253 -9.95 -22.15 -9.46
N ASN A 254 -10.77 -23.05 -10.00
CA ASN A 254 -10.30 -24.36 -10.46
C ASN A 254 -9.29 -24.21 -11.62
N LEU A 255 -9.59 -23.33 -12.59
CA LEU A 255 -8.67 -23.02 -13.69
C LEU A 255 -7.35 -22.44 -13.16
N PHE A 256 -7.44 -21.50 -12.22
CA PHE A 256 -6.28 -20.91 -11.58
C PHE A 256 -5.38 -21.94 -10.90
N LEU A 257 -5.98 -22.86 -10.14
CA LEU A 257 -5.23 -23.89 -9.42
C LEU A 257 -4.64 -24.95 -10.35
N LYS A 258 -5.32 -25.29 -11.46
CA LYS A 258 -4.79 -26.17 -12.50
C LYS A 258 -3.58 -25.55 -13.20
N ASP A 259 -3.66 -24.27 -13.56
CA ASP A 259 -2.54 -23.52 -14.15
C ASP A 259 -1.32 -23.51 -13.21
N TRP A 260 -1.55 -23.33 -11.90
CA TRP A 260 -0.50 -23.42 -10.90
C TRP A 260 0.07 -24.85 -10.79
N LYS A 261 -0.79 -25.88 -10.70
CA LYS A 261 -0.40 -27.30 -10.62
C LYS A 261 0.46 -27.73 -11.81
N GLU A 262 0.17 -27.22 -13.00
CA GLU A 262 0.91 -27.52 -14.23
C GLU A 262 2.19 -26.66 -14.40
N GLY A 263 2.43 -25.69 -13.52
CA GLY A 263 3.58 -24.79 -13.61
C GLY A 263 3.49 -23.77 -14.75
N LYS A 264 2.29 -23.53 -15.28
CA LYS A 264 2.04 -22.60 -16.40
C LYS A 264 2.10 -21.13 -15.98
N SER A 265 1.90 -20.86 -14.70
CA SER A 265 1.69 -19.51 -14.14
C SER A 265 2.18 -19.46 -12.69
N TYR A 266 2.52 -18.26 -12.22
CA TYR A 266 2.81 -17.97 -10.80
C TYR A 266 3.98 -18.78 -10.23
N ASN A 267 5.12 -18.74 -10.92
CA ASN A 267 6.27 -19.58 -10.58
C ASN A 267 6.98 -19.14 -9.30
N ARG A 268 6.90 -17.84 -9.01
CA ARG A 268 7.54 -17.16 -7.88
C ARG A 268 6.68 -17.08 -6.63
N VAL A 269 5.40 -17.45 -6.73
CA VAL A 269 4.45 -17.18 -5.66
C VAL A 269 4.73 -18.03 -4.42
N TYR A 270 4.65 -17.39 -3.25
CA TYR A 270 4.61 -18.08 -1.96
C TYR A 270 3.27 -17.88 -1.25
N CYS A 271 2.49 -16.85 -1.59
CA CYS A 271 1.22 -16.54 -0.95
C CYS A 271 0.22 -15.89 -1.91
N PHE A 272 -1.00 -16.42 -1.95
CA PHE A 272 -2.18 -15.77 -2.50
C PHE A 272 -3.24 -15.58 -1.42
N ASP A 273 -3.84 -14.40 -1.39
CA ASP A 273 -4.99 -14.05 -0.59
C ASP A 273 -6.06 -13.51 -1.55
N LEU A 274 -7.12 -14.28 -1.80
CA LEU A 274 -8.08 -14.01 -2.86
C LEU A 274 -9.51 -13.93 -2.30
N GLY A 275 -10.19 -12.82 -2.56
CA GLY A 275 -11.64 -12.71 -2.39
C GLY A 275 -12.36 -13.34 -3.60
N MET A 276 -13.42 -14.09 -3.36
CA MET A 276 -14.27 -14.72 -4.38
C MET A 276 -15.65 -14.06 -4.43
N SER A 277 -16.32 -14.15 -5.59
CA SER A 277 -17.69 -13.61 -5.75
C SER A 277 -18.76 -14.47 -5.06
N GLU A 278 -18.44 -15.73 -4.79
CA GLU A 278 -19.32 -16.71 -4.19
C GLU A 278 -18.61 -17.54 -3.11
N ARG A 279 -19.39 -18.33 -2.36
CA ARG A 279 -18.87 -19.24 -1.34
C ARG A 279 -17.96 -20.29 -1.99
N ALA A 280 -16.83 -20.60 -1.34
CA ALA A 280 -15.97 -21.69 -1.81
C ALA A 280 -16.73 -23.03 -1.77
N LYS A 281 -16.73 -23.72 -2.91
CA LYS A 281 -17.21 -25.07 -3.14
C LYS A 281 -15.97 -25.94 -3.37
N TRP A 282 -15.46 -26.54 -2.31
CA TRP A 282 -14.13 -27.17 -2.27
C TRP A 282 -13.98 -28.35 -3.26
N LYS A 283 -14.98 -29.23 -3.40
CA LYS A 283 -14.96 -30.31 -4.40
C LYS A 283 -14.88 -29.74 -5.81
N LYS A 284 -15.67 -28.71 -6.11
CA LYS A 284 -15.68 -28.04 -7.42
C LYS A 284 -14.36 -27.33 -7.71
N MET A 285 -13.83 -26.57 -6.75
CA MET A 285 -12.56 -25.86 -6.90
C MET A 285 -11.38 -26.81 -7.05
N LEU A 286 -11.40 -27.95 -6.36
CA LEU A 286 -10.25 -28.87 -6.28
C LEU A 286 -10.35 -30.08 -7.23
N GLU A 287 -11.37 -30.11 -8.09
CA GLU A 287 -11.58 -31.17 -9.07
C GLU A 287 -10.35 -31.33 -10.00
N GLY A 288 -9.78 -32.54 -10.02
CA GLY A 288 -8.62 -32.89 -10.83
C GLY A 288 -7.27 -32.40 -10.29
N LEU A 289 -7.20 -31.97 -9.02
CA LEU A 289 -5.95 -31.48 -8.41
C LEU A 289 -5.24 -32.48 -7.50
N ASP A 290 -5.82 -33.65 -7.25
CA ASP A 290 -5.34 -34.65 -6.28
C ASP A 290 -5.22 -34.07 -4.86
N ALA A 291 -6.20 -33.26 -4.46
CA ALA A 291 -6.16 -32.53 -3.19
C ALA A 291 -6.32 -33.46 -1.98
N GLU A 292 -5.49 -33.24 -0.96
CA GLU A 292 -5.52 -33.99 0.29
C GLU A 292 -5.93 -33.08 1.46
N LEU A 293 -7.06 -33.39 2.10
CA LEU A 293 -7.53 -32.65 3.27
C LEU A 293 -6.66 -32.95 4.50
N ARG A 294 -6.12 -31.92 5.11
CA ARG A 294 -5.32 -31.95 6.33
C ARG A 294 -6.15 -31.56 7.54
N ASP A 295 -5.94 -32.29 8.64
CA ASP A 295 -6.63 -32.04 9.91
C ASP A 295 -6.20 -30.71 10.54
N LEU A 296 -7.16 -29.79 10.68
CA LEU A 296 -6.99 -28.46 11.29
C LEU A 296 -6.37 -28.56 12.69
N ARG A 297 -6.67 -29.63 13.43
CA ARG A 297 -6.25 -29.80 14.83
C ARG A 297 -4.80 -30.30 14.95
N LYS A 298 -4.25 -30.88 13.89
CA LYS A 298 -2.96 -31.60 13.91
C LYS A 298 -1.89 -30.93 13.06
N VAL A 299 -2.29 -30.31 11.95
CA VAL A 299 -1.37 -29.73 11.00
C VAL A 299 -1.34 -28.23 11.22
N ARG A 300 -0.19 -27.72 11.66
CA ARG A 300 0.09 -26.29 11.80
C ARG A 300 1.37 -25.95 11.04
N ARG A 301 1.30 -24.92 10.22
CA ARG A 301 2.44 -24.42 9.44
C ARG A 301 2.61 -22.92 9.68
N THR A 302 3.75 -22.55 10.23
CA THR A 302 4.07 -21.16 10.54
C THR A 302 4.77 -20.51 9.35
N PHE A 303 4.31 -19.34 8.95
CA PHE A 303 4.90 -18.57 7.86
C PHE A 303 5.03 -17.09 8.23
N ARG A 304 6.03 -16.44 7.65
CA ARG A 304 6.38 -15.05 7.97
C ARG A 304 6.26 -14.20 6.73
N PHE A 305 5.46 -13.15 6.82
CA PHE A 305 5.46 -12.12 5.80
C PHE A 305 6.69 -11.24 5.97
N ASN A 306 7.48 -11.08 4.91
CA ASN A 306 8.47 -10.02 4.80
C ASN A 306 7.77 -8.71 4.39
N ASP A 307 6.70 -8.31 5.10
CA ASP A 307 6.16 -6.97 4.90
C ASP A 307 7.14 -5.98 5.54
N THR A 308 7.65 -5.06 4.73
CA THR A 308 8.68 -4.11 5.13
C THR A 308 8.11 -2.89 5.86
N ARG A 309 6.80 -2.86 6.15
CA ARG A 309 6.19 -1.81 6.99
C ARG A 309 5.20 -2.38 7.99
N GLN A 310 5.74 -2.67 9.18
CA GLN A 310 5.16 -2.35 10.51
C GLN A 310 4.95 -3.47 11.52
N VAL A 311 4.88 -4.76 11.18
CA VAL A 311 5.07 -5.85 12.16
C VAL A 311 5.54 -7.07 11.36
N ARG A 312 6.54 -7.82 11.84
CA ARG A 312 6.75 -9.20 11.37
C ARG A 312 5.48 -9.97 11.69
N GLN A 313 4.53 -9.98 10.79
CA GLN A 313 3.32 -10.74 11.00
C GLN A 313 3.67 -12.19 10.75
N VAL A 314 3.78 -12.92 11.85
CA VAL A 314 3.90 -14.37 11.80
C VAL A 314 2.51 -14.95 11.98
N TRP A 315 2.14 -15.77 11.01
CA TRP A 315 0.83 -16.38 10.90
C TRP A 315 0.99 -17.89 11.02
N ASP A 316 0.08 -18.52 11.74
CA ASP A 316 -0.05 -19.97 11.75
C ASP A 316 -1.20 -20.35 10.82
N PHE A 317 -0.90 -21.19 9.81
CA PHE A 317 -1.89 -21.82 8.94
C PHE A 317 -2.18 -23.24 9.42
N HIS A 318 -3.42 -23.52 9.75
CA HIS A 318 -3.88 -24.79 10.29
C HIS A 318 -4.64 -25.58 9.22
N GLY A 319 -4.42 -26.90 9.12
CA GLY A 319 -5.18 -27.77 8.21
C GLY A 319 -5.11 -27.38 6.73
N GLY A 320 -6.28 -27.38 6.06
CA GLY A 320 -6.44 -27.03 4.64
C GLY A 320 -6.27 -28.21 3.67
N PHE A 321 -6.25 -27.93 2.38
CA PHE A 321 -6.04 -28.89 1.32
C PHE A 321 -4.63 -28.75 0.75
N ASP A 322 -3.87 -29.84 0.76
CA ASP A 322 -2.58 -29.86 0.08
C ASP A 322 -2.78 -30.26 -1.39
N ILE A 323 -2.19 -29.49 -2.31
CA ILE A 323 -2.06 -29.84 -3.72
C ILE A 323 -0.58 -29.81 -4.13
N ARG A 324 -0.22 -30.61 -5.13
CA ARG A 324 1.17 -30.73 -5.59
C ARG A 324 1.33 -30.27 -7.03
N ARG A 325 2.32 -29.40 -7.26
CA ARG A 325 2.73 -28.93 -8.58
C ARG A 325 3.63 -29.93 -9.29
N ILE A 326 3.74 -29.84 -10.62
CA ILE A 326 4.56 -30.72 -11.46
C ILE A 326 6.06 -30.75 -11.07
N ASP A 327 6.58 -29.67 -10.47
CA ASP A 327 7.97 -29.59 -10.00
C ASP A 327 8.15 -30.11 -8.56
N GLY A 328 7.10 -30.67 -7.96
CA GLY A 328 7.12 -31.23 -6.61
C GLY A 328 6.81 -30.24 -5.48
N LYS A 329 6.67 -28.93 -5.77
CA LYS A 329 6.24 -27.96 -4.75
C LYS A 329 4.83 -28.27 -4.27
N VAL A 330 4.59 -28.02 -2.98
CA VAL A 330 3.29 -28.25 -2.35
C VAL A 330 2.68 -26.91 -1.98
N ALA A 331 1.40 -26.74 -2.30
CA ALA A 331 0.60 -25.63 -1.79
C ALA A 331 -0.45 -26.15 -0.81
N THR A 332 -0.65 -25.41 0.28
CA THR A 332 -1.77 -25.60 1.19
C THR A 332 -2.80 -24.51 0.94
N ILE A 333 -4.05 -24.93 0.81
CA ILE A 333 -5.18 -24.11 0.43
C ILE A 333 -6.25 -24.15 1.53
N GLY A 334 -6.87 -23.02 1.85
CA GLY A 334 -7.99 -23.00 2.78
C GLY A 334 -8.65 -21.63 2.87
N HIS A 335 -9.66 -21.53 3.73
CA HIS A 335 -10.25 -20.24 4.06
C HIS A 335 -9.30 -19.44 4.94
N ARG A 336 -8.94 -18.22 4.54
CA ARG A 336 -8.12 -17.31 5.35
C ARG A 336 -8.69 -17.18 6.77
N TYR A 337 -9.97 -16.81 6.86
CA TYR A 337 -10.65 -16.54 8.13
C TYR A 337 -10.72 -17.74 9.09
N PHE A 338 -10.77 -18.98 8.57
CA PHE A 338 -10.96 -20.18 9.38
C PHE A 338 -9.71 -21.04 9.55
N HIS A 339 -8.63 -20.75 8.82
CA HIS A 339 -7.39 -21.54 8.86
C HIS A 339 -6.20 -20.73 9.35
N THR A 340 -6.32 -19.40 9.53
CA THR A 340 -5.20 -18.57 10.00
C THR A 340 -5.40 -18.06 11.43
N THR A 341 -4.33 -18.08 12.23
CA THR A 341 -4.26 -17.38 13.52
C THR A 341 -2.98 -16.52 13.60
N TYR A 342 -3.01 -15.47 14.42
CA TYR A 342 -1.79 -14.81 14.86
C TYR A 342 -1.06 -15.70 15.89
N GLU A 343 0.28 -15.62 15.91
CA GLU A 343 1.15 -16.45 16.77
C GLU A 343 0.57 -16.68 18.18
N ILE A 344 0.52 -17.96 18.59
CA ILE A 344 0.20 -18.41 19.96
C ILE A 344 -1.30 -18.28 20.34
N LEU A 345 -2.17 -17.79 19.46
CA LEU A 345 -3.61 -17.85 19.71
C LEU A 345 -4.18 -19.27 19.51
N PRO A 346 -5.07 -19.74 20.42
CA PRO A 346 -5.73 -21.03 20.26
C PRO A 346 -6.71 -21.01 19.07
N LEU A 347 -7.02 -22.20 18.54
CA LEU A 347 -8.09 -22.35 17.56
C LEU A 347 -9.42 -21.93 18.17
N GLU A 348 -10.15 -21.09 17.46
CA GLU A 348 -11.48 -20.68 17.90
C GLU A 348 -12.54 -21.73 17.57
N PRO A 349 -13.63 -21.85 18.36
CA PRO A 349 -14.72 -22.79 18.08
C PRO A 349 -15.27 -22.68 16.66
N ARG A 350 -15.41 -21.45 16.13
CA ARG A 350 -15.86 -21.20 14.76
C ARG A 350 -14.98 -21.84 13.69
N MET A 351 -13.68 -21.98 13.94
CA MET A 351 -12.74 -22.61 13.01
C MET A 351 -12.94 -24.12 12.98
N LEU A 352 -13.17 -24.72 14.16
CA LEU A 352 -13.45 -26.15 14.31
C LEU A 352 -14.79 -26.54 13.69
N GLU A 353 -15.84 -25.75 13.94
CA GLU A 353 -17.17 -25.92 13.34
C GLU A 353 -17.10 -25.92 11.81
N GLU A 354 -16.38 -24.95 11.25
CA GLU A 354 -16.20 -24.82 9.81
C GLU A 354 -15.40 -26.00 9.24
N TYR A 355 -14.32 -26.41 9.90
CA TYR A 355 -13.53 -27.58 9.50
C TYR A 355 -14.39 -28.85 9.50
N ASP A 356 -15.16 -29.10 10.55
CA ASP A 356 -16.02 -30.28 10.64
C ASP A 356 -17.10 -30.25 9.54
N ARG A 357 -17.58 -29.07 9.13
CA ARG A 357 -18.43 -28.93 7.94
C ARG A 357 -17.69 -29.34 6.66
N VAL A 358 -16.50 -28.77 6.44
CA VAL A 358 -15.69 -29.09 5.26
C VAL A 358 -15.40 -30.59 5.18
N VAL A 359 -15.08 -31.24 6.30
CA VAL A 359 -14.88 -32.71 6.37
C VAL A 359 -16.14 -33.47 5.96
N ARG A 360 -17.32 -33.09 6.47
CA ARG A 360 -18.58 -33.75 6.10
C ARG A 360 -18.88 -33.62 4.62
N VAL A 361 -18.78 -32.41 4.08
CA VAL A 361 -19.01 -32.14 2.66
C VAL A 361 -18.00 -32.85 1.79
N TRP A 362 -16.71 -32.82 2.15
CA TRP A 362 -15.65 -33.46 1.38
C TRP A 362 -15.85 -34.97 1.28
N ASN A 363 -16.32 -35.61 2.35
CA ASN A 363 -16.55 -37.05 2.41
C ASN A 363 -17.97 -37.49 1.99
N SER A 364 -18.88 -36.57 1.65
CA SER A 364 -20.22 -36.94 1.16
C SER A 364 -20.16 -37.47 -0.28
N GLU A 365 -21.18 -38.22 -0.71
CA GLU A 365 -21.33 -38.59 -2.13
C GLU A 365 -21.92 -37.45 -2.98
N ASP A 366 -22.64 -36.53 -2.33
CA ASP A 366 -23.27 -35.39 -2.97
C ASP A 366 -22.26 -34.31 -3.42
N LYS A 367 -22.68 -33.46 -4.36
CA LYS A 367 -21.92 -32.27 -4.79
C LYS A 367 -21.91 -31.21 -3.68
N ASP A 368 -21.10 -30.15 -3.83
CA ASP A 368 -21.01 -28.99 -2.91
C ASP A 368 -22.29 -28.11 -2.87
N ASP A 369 -23.46 -28.70 -3.07
CA ASP A 369 -24.74 -28.01 -3.21
C ASP A 369 -25.50 -27.89 -1.87
N GLU A 370 -24.81 -28.04 -0.72
CA GLU A 370 -25.39 -27.73 0.59
C GLU A 370 -25.95 -26.29 0.59
N GLU A 371 -27.22 -26.15 0.97
CA GLU A 371 -27.85 -24.84 1.24
C GLU A 371 -27.05 -24.05 2.29
N GLU A 372 -27.19 -22.73 2.31
CA GLU A 372 -26.53 -21.89 3.30
C GLU A 372 -27.07 -22.24 4.70
N ILE A 373 -26.30 -23.03 5.47
CA ILE A 373 -26.67 -23.39 6.84
C ILE A 373 -26.76 -22.12 7.67
N GLU A 374 -27.86 -21.95 8.40
CA GLU A 374 -28.02 -20.85 9.32
C GLU A 374 -26.99 -20.96 10.45
N ASP A 375 -26.00 -20.07 10.47
CA ASP A 375 -25.00 -20.01 11.54
C ASP A 375 -25.71 -19.69 12.87
N VAL A 376 -25.73 -20.66 13.79
CA VAL A 376 -26.19 -20.43 15.16
C VAL A 376 -25.06 -19.75 15.93
N ILE A 377 -25.23 -18.45 16.21
CA ILE A 377 -24.26 -17.67 16.97
C ILE A 377 -24.73 -17.55 18.41
N VAL A 378 -23.94 -18.10 19.33
CA VAL A 378 -24.13 -17.90 20.77
C VAL A 378 -23.40 -16.61 21.17
N VAL A 379 -24.12 -15.68 21.81
CA VAL A 379 -23.54 -14.42 22.30
C VAL A 379 -22.87 -14.69 23.65
N PRO A 380 -21.55 -14.46 23.79
CA PRO A 380 -20.86 -14.61 25.06
C PRO A 380 -21.32 -13.55 26.07
N GLU A 381 -21.30 -13.90 27.35
CA GLU A 381 -21.58 -12.94 28.43
C GLU A 381 -20.55 -11.79 28.41
N GLY A 382 -21.04 -10.55 28.46
CA GLY A 382 -20.19 -9.34 28.38
C GLY A 382 -19.76 -8.93 26.96
N ALA A 383 -20.21 -9.63 25.91
CA ALA A 383 -19.90 -9.27 24.51
C ALA A 383 -20.74 -8.10 23.97
N THR A 384 -21.70 -7.60 24.76
CA THR A 384 -22.64 -6.54 24.37
C THR A 384 -22.54 -5.35 25.31
N ASN A 385 -22.95 -4.17 24.81
CA ASN A 385 -23.06 -2.94 25.60
C ASN A 385 -24.22 -2.09 25.06
N GLU A 386 -24.43 -0.91 25.65
CA GLU A 386 -25.53 -0.01 25.28
C GLU A 386 -25.54 0.42 23.79
N TYR A 387 -24.39 0.31 23.10
CA TYR A 387 -24.22 0.62 21.67
C TYR A 387 -24.03 -0.62 20.78
N TYR A 388 -23.86 -1.80 21.37
CA TYR A 388 -23.59 -3.06 20.69
C TYR A 388 -24.49 -4.18 21.24
N THR A 389 -25.69 -4.29 20.66
CA THR A 389 -26.73 -5.23 21.09
C THR A 389 -26.41 -6.68 20.70
N GLU A 390 -27.08 -7.63 21.34
CA GLU A 390 -26.98 -9.06 20.99
C GLU A 390 -27.32 -9.30 19.51
N GLN A 391 -28.36 -8.65 19.01
CA GLN A 391 -28.74 -8.74 17.61
C GLN A 391 -27.60 -8.28 16.70
N ARG A 392 -26.97 -7.15 17.01
CA ARG A 392 -25.85 -6.63 16.22
C ARG A 392 -24.63 -7.57 16.27
N TYR A 393 -24.33 -8.14 17.44
CA TYR A 393 -23.28 -9.15 17.59
C TYR A 393 -23.54 -10.36 16.68
N VAL A 394 -24.77 -10.89 16.69
CA VAL A 394 -25.17 -12.04 15.88
C VAL A 394 -25.09 -11.71 14.38
N GLU A 395 -25.62 -10.56 13.97
CA GLU A 395 -25.60 -10.11 12.58
C GLU A 395 -24.17 -9.90 12.06
N ASP A 396 -23.31 -9.27 12.84
CA ASP A 396 -21.90 -9.07 12.49
C ASP A 396 -21.17 -10.41 12.39
N ASN A 397 -21.34 -11.33 13.35
CA ASN A 397 -20.71 -12.66 13.26
C ASN A 397 -21.22 -13.47 12.07
N LYS A 398 -22.52 -13.44 11.79
CA LYS A 398 -23.11 -14.05 10.58
C LYS A 398 -22.52 -13.41 9.32
N ARG A 399 -22.28 -12.09 9.30
CA ARG A 399 -21.65 -11.40 8.17
C ARG A 399 -20.19 -11.83 7.99
N GLU A 400 -19.40 -11.84 9.06
CA GLU A 400 -17.98 -12.21 9.04
C GLU A 400 -17.79 -13.67 8.63
N ARG A 401 -18.60 -14.61 9.13
CA ARG A 401 -18.55 -16.02 8.68
C ARG A 401 -18.88 -16.14 7.18
N ARG A 402 -19.91 -15.44 6.70
CA ARG A 402 -20.27 -15.42 5.26
C ARG A 402 -19.14 -14.86 4.39
N LEU A 403 -18.51 -13.76 4.80
CA LEU A 403 -17.34 -13.19 4.11
C LEU A 403 -16.12 -14.13 4.19
N GLY A 404 -15.88 -14.72 5.35
CA GLY A 404 -14.80 -15.67 5.59
C GLY A 404 -14.84 -16.88 4.65
N ARG A 405 -16.04 -17.33 4.27
CA ARG A 405 -16.23 -18.43 3.30
C ARG A 405 -16.01 -18.04 1.84
N ARG A 406 -15.86 -16.74 1.56
CA ARG A 406 -15.49 -16.19 0.24
C ARG A 406 -14.01 -15.80 0.16
N ASN A 407 -13.31 -15.81 1.30
CA ASN A 407 -11.91 -15.45 1.38
C ASN A 407 -11.03 -16.72 1.36
N PHE A 408 -10.25 -16.83 0.30
CA PHE A 408 -9.36 -17.93 -0.01
C PHE A 408 -7.92 -17.53 0.31
N MET A 409 -7.13 -18.48 0.81
CA MET A 409 -5.69 -18.33 0.95
C MET A 409 -4.97 -19.58 0.44
N MET A 410 -3.89 -19.37 -0.31
CA MET A 410 -2.97 -20.41 -0.74
C MET A 410 -1.55 -20.05 -0.33
N ILE A 411 -0.85 -20.98 0.30
CA ILE A 411 0.55 -20.83 0.69
C ILE A 411 1.37 -21.93 0.02
N VAL A 412 2.48 -21.57 -0.61
CA VAL A 412 3.41 -22.51 -1.27
C VAL A 412 4.62 -22.75 -0.39
N TRP A 413 5.01 -24.01 -0.24
CA TRP A 413 6.10 -24.49 0.61
C TRP A 413 7.31 -24.98 -0.20
#